data_AF-A0A7W6PBA6-F1
#
_entry.id   AF-A0A7W6PBA6-F1
#
_cell.length_a   1.000
_cell.length_b   1.000
_cell.length_c   1.000
_cell.angle_alpha   90.00
_cell.angle_beta   90.00
_cell.angle_gamma   90.00
#
_symmetry.space_group_name_H-M   'P 1'
#
loop_
_entity.id
_entity.type
_entity.pdbx_description
1 polymer ?
#
loop_
_entity_poly.entity_id
_entity_poly.type
_entity_poly.pdbx_seq_one_letter_code
_entity_poly.pdbx_strand_id
1 'polypeptide(L)'
;MAKKGRGSNFYVHGLRSGWTEFRYGNGDKQQKRPPKRLFNHNKRKQIVSQLIEVLDDFRQTRFEHEATCRHGLRSALCLEGHSWAAADNEAALLVSEALKSIGAIRPRWEEGQRYYADGTSNCNWCHGPIEAGSGRFCSRECARSMLESMAGRDKRDRDVAWRAAWMLINRTNKPKVTCEACGSMFHPHYASAGRFCSSACYDAVNTIKPRTCTVCGDSFKPKYSNGVCCSRVCAAVAAQRARKARKERLAVETRVCDECGTDFTPQSQNSRYCGDQCSARARSRAYRNRKKALSDSTIVCLPVPDPRPLTPAIFDGMLEAA
;
A
#
# COMPACT_ATOMS: atom_id res chain seq x y z
N MET A 1 -78.13 17.54 37.46
CA MET A 1 -77.29 16.63 36.63
C MET A 1 -76.43 17.47 35.69
N ALA A 2 -75.18 17.75 36.06
CA ALA A 2 -74.26 18.58 35.29
C ALA A 2 -73.36 17.69 34.41
N LYS A 3 -73.40 17.89 33.08
CA LYS A 3 -72.58 17.16 32.11
C LYS A 3 -71.14 17.66 32.20
N LYS A 4 -70.20 16.77 32.57
CA LYS A 4 -68.75 17.01 32.52
C LYS A 4 -68.32 17.25 31.07
N GLY A 5 -67.88 18.46 30.77
CA GLY A 5 -67.26 18.80 29.50
C GLY A 5 -65.95 18.05 29.31
N ARG A 6 -65.80 17.37 28.16
CA ARG A 6 -64.53 16.78 27.72
C ARG A 6 -63.63 17.93 27.26
N GLY A 7 -62.67 18.29 28.11
CA GLY A 7 -61.63 19.26 27.77
C GLY A 7 -60.84 18.79 26.54
N SER A 8 -60.75 19.66 25.55
CA SER A 8 -59.98 19.49 24.32
C SER A 8 -58.49 19.51 24.64
N ASN A 9 -57.89 18.36 24.93
CA ASN A 9 -56.44 18.14 24.84
C ASN A 9 -55.98 17.97 23.37
N PHE A 10 -56.62 18.69 22.45
CA PHE A 10 -56.20 18.72 21.05
C PHE A 10 -55.10 19.78 20.91
N TYR A 11 -53.86 19.31 20.79
CA TYR A 11 -52.71 20.01 20.20
C TYR A 11 -52.21 21.27 20.95
N VAL A 12 -51.43 21.06 22.02
CA VAL A 12 -50.52 22.09 22.57
C VAL A 12 -49.24 22.26 21.72
N HIS A 13 -48.98 21.33 20.81
CA HIS A 13 -47.81 21.34 19.94
C HIS A 13 -48.27 21.65 18.51
N GLY A 14 -48.02 22.89 18.05
CA GLY A 14 -48.41 23.34 16.71
C GLY A 14 -47.87 22.42 15.60
N LEU A 15 -48.55 22.40 14.45
CA LEU A 15 -48.32 21.56 13.26
C LEU A 15 -46.89 21.54 12.66
N ARG A 16 -45.90 22.17 13.31
CA ARG A 16 -44.49 22.20 12.91
C ARG A 16 -43.49 21.83 14.02
N SER A 17 -43.90 21.65 15.28
CA SER A 17 -42.96 21.33 16.37
C SER A 17 -42.47 19.89 16.38
N GLY A 18 -43.16 18.98 15.68
CA GLY A 18 -42.75 17.58 15.57
C GLY A 18 -41.49 17.36 14.74
N TRP A 19 -41.05 18.31 13.90
CA TRP A 19 -39.90 18.09 13.01
C TRP A 19 -38.57 18.11 13.77
N THR A 20 -38.43 19.00 14.76
CA THR A 20 -37.26 19.05 15.65
C THR A 20 -37.23 17.86 16.61
N GLU A 21 -38.37 17.45 17.15
CA GLU A 21 -38.49 16.31 18.05
C GLU A 21 -38.25 14.97 17.31
N PHE A 22 -38.74 14.86 16.07
CA PHE A 22 -38.47 13.73 15.18
C PHE A 22 -37.00 13.65 14.77
N ARG A 23 -36.37 14.80 14.46
CA ARG A 23 -34.97 14.82 13.98
C ARG A 23 -33.94 14.72 15.10
N TYR A 24 -34.23 15.28 16.28
CA TYR A 24 -33.28 15.40 17.38
C TYR A 24 -33.66 14.56 18.61
N GLY A 25 -34.82 13.89 18.60
CA GLY A 25 -35.38 13.19 19.76
C GLY A 25 -35.89 14.16 20.82
N ASN A 26 -36.82 13.70 21.66
CA ASN A 26 -37.16 14.42 22.89
C ASN A 26 -35.88 14.61 23.70
N GLY A 27 -35.61 15.86 24.08
CA GLY A 27 -34.35 16.35 24.64
C GLY A 27 -33.95 15.82 26.01
N ASP A 28 -34.37 14.60 26.37
CA ASP A 28 -33.81 13.84 27.48
C ASP A 28 -32.35 13.57 27.16
N LYS A 29 -31.50 14.49 27.62
CA LYS A 29 -30.05 14.40 27.62
C LYS A 29 -29.66 13.21 28.49
N GLN A 30 -29.81 11.99 27.96
CA GLN A 30 -29.19 10.82 28.54
C GLN A 30 -27.72 11.17 28.69
N GLN A 31 -27.25 11.27 29.94
CA GLN A 31 -25.84 11.48 30.23
C GLN A 31 -25.10 10.33 29.55
N LYS A 32 -24.49 10.62 28.39
CA LYS A 32 -23.80 9.60 27.61
C LYS A 32 -22.64 9.14 28.46
N ARG A 33 -22.78 7.95 29.06
CA ARG A 33 -21.69 7.31 29.79
C ARG A 33 -20.47 7.30 28.86
N PRO A 34 -19.26 7.60 29.39
CA PRO A 34 -18.07 7.58 28.56
C PRO A 34 -17.96 6.20 27.89
N PRO A 35 -17.61 6.13 26.60
CA PRO A 35 -17.50 4.86 25.90
C PRO A 35 -16.49 3.95 26.62
N LYS A 36 -16.84 2.66 26.75
CA LYS A 36 -15.96 1.67 27.36
C LYS A 36 -14.67 1.57 26.54
N ARG A 37 -13.52 1.66 27.21
CA ARG A 37 -12.20 1.51 26.58
C ARG A 37 -11.99 0.07 26.12
N LEU A 38 -11.40 -0.09 24.94
CA LEU A 38 -11.11 -1.42 24.38
C LEU A 38 -9.80 -2.01 24.89
N PHE A 39 -8.79 -1.17 25.15
CA PHE A 39 -7.47 -1.61 25.59
C PHE A 39 -7.22 -1.36 27.07
N ASN A 40 -6.36 -2.21 27.66
CA ASN A 40 -5.81 -1.95 28.98
C ASN A 40 -4.82 -0.77 28.93
N HIS A 41 -4.52 -0.18 30.09
CA HIS A 41 -3.66 1.00 30.19
C HIS A 41 -2.26 0.78 29.58
N ASN A 42 -1.65 -0.39 29.81
CA ASN A 42 -0.30 -0.70 29.34
C ASN A 42 -0.22 -0.85 27.81
N LYS A 43 -1.15 -1.62 27.20
CA LYS A 43 -1.22 -1.79 25.74
C LYS A 43 -1.52 -0.46 25.07
N ARG A 44 -2.38 0.35 25.68
CA ARG A 44 -2.68 1.70 25.21
C ARG A 44 -1.45 2.59 25.18
N LYS A 45 -0.68 2.64 26.27
CA LYS A 45 0.57 3.41 26.34
C LYS A 45 1.57 2.96 25.26
N GLN A 46 1.67 1.66 25.01
CA GLN A 46 2.52 1.10 23.94
C GLN A 46 2.06 1.53 22.54
N ILE A 47 0.76 1.44 22.25
CA ILE A 47 0.19 1.87 20.97
C ILE A 47 0.39 3.37 20.76
N VAL A 48 0.11 4.19 21.78
CA VAL A 48 0.32 5.65 21.73
C VAL A 48 1.78 5.99 21.46
N SER A 49 2.73 5.32 22.14
CA SER A 49 4.16 5.54 21.91
C SER A 49 4.58 5.26 20.46
N GLN A 50 4.07 4.18 19.85
CA GLN A 50 4.38 3.86 18.45
C GLN A 50 3.64 4.76 17.46
N LEU A 51 2.42 5.20 17.83
CA LEU A 51 1.64 6.13 17.02
C LEU A 51 2.27 7.52 16.96
N ILE A 52 2.98 7.94 18.03
CA ILE A 52 3.76 9.18 18.03
C ILE A 52 4.79 9.17 16.90
N GLU A 53 5.54 8.08 16.71
CA GLU A 53 6.53 7.97 15.63
C GLU A 53 5.90 8.15 14.23
N VAL A 54 4.68 7.64 14.03
CA VAL A 54 3.97 7.77 12.74
C VAL A 54 3.42 9.20 12.55
N LEU A 55 2.93 9.83 13.62
CA LEU A 55 2.37 11.17 13.56
C LEU A 55 3.45 12.27 13.50
N ASP A 56 4.65 12.00 14.01
CA ASP A 56 5.78 12.93 14.00
C ASP A 56 6.46 13.05 12.62
N ASP A 57 6.24 12.09 11.72
CA ASP A 57 6.66 12.16 10.30
C ASP A 57 5.72 13.03 9.45
N PHE A 58 5.40 14.22 9.95
CA PHE A 58 4.60 15.22 9.22
C PHE A 58 5.50 16.18 8.43
N ARG A 59 4.99 16.69 7.31
CA ARG A 59 5.69 17.64 6.45
C ARG A 59 5.05 19.01 6.46
N GLN A 60 3.72 19.06 6.52
CA GLN A 60 2.95 20.29 6.45
C GLN A 60 2.47 20.71 7.82
N THR A 61 1.78 19.80 8.52
CA THR A 61 1.17 20.11 9.83
C THR A 61 1.22 18.89 10.73
N ARG A 62 1.28 19.11 12.05
CA ARG A 62 1.21 18.03 13.06
C ARG A 62 -0.08 17.19 12.97
N PHE A 63 -1.08 17.66 12.22
CA PHE A 63 -2.37 16.97 12.03
C PHE A 63 -2.49 16.28 10.66
N GLU A 64 -1.45 16.34 9.81
CA GLU A 64 -1.44 15.80 8.45
C GLU A 64 -1.89 14.32 8.40
N HIS A 65 -1.39 13.51 9.35
CA HIS A 65 -1.68 12.08 9.42
C HIS A 65 -2.82 11.72 10.39
N GLU A 66 -3.51 12.68 11.01
CA GLU A 66 -4.54 12.44 12.04
C GLU A 66 -5.67 11.54 11.52
N ALA A 67 -6.34 11.97 10.44
CA ALA A 67 -7.50 11.28 9.89
C ALA A 67 -7.12 9.89 9.35
N THR A 68 -5.97 9.82 8.69
CA THR A 68 -5.42 8.60 8.10
C THR A 68 -5.07 7.56 9.16
N CYS A 69 -4.38 7.97 10.24
CA CYS A 69 -4.05 7.08 11.34
C CYS A 69 -5.31 6.60 12.07
N ARG A 70 -6.27 7.50 12.34
CA ARG A 70 -7.57 7.13 12.92
C ARG A 70 -8.29 6.10 12.05
N HIS A 71 -8.28 6.30 10.73
CA HIS A 71 -8.88 5.35 9.79
C HIS A 71 -8.19 3.99 9.84
N GLY A 72 -6.85 3.95 9.84
CA GLY A 72 -6.07 2.70 9.94
C GLY A 72 -6.34 1.92 11.22
N LEU A 73 -6.31 2.60 12.38
CA LEU A 73 -6.63 2.01 13.68
C LEU A 73 -8.06 1.48 13.73
N ARG A 74 -9.04 2.27 13.26
CA ARG A 74 -10.44 1.86 13.23
C ARG A 74 -10.64 0.64 12.35
N SER A 75 -10.08 0.63 11.15
CA SER A 75 -10.18 -0.51 10.23
C SER A 75 -9.59 -1.78 10.83
N ALA A 76 -8.45 -1.69 11.52
CA ALA A 76 -7.87 -2.84 12.23
C ALA A 76 -8.79 -3.35 13.36
N LEU A 77 -9.30 -2.46 14.19
CA LEU A 77 -10.23 -2.80 15.28
C LEU A 77 -11.55 -3.43 14.77
N CYS A 78 -12.10 -2.95 13.66
CA CYS A 78 -13.28 -3.54 13.05
C CYS A 78 -13.01 -4.98 12.56
N LEU A 79 -11.83 -5.23 11.99
CA LEU A 79 -11.42 -6.58 11.54
C LEU A 79 -11.22 -7.55 12.72
N GLU A 80 -10.93 -7.03 13.92
CA GLU A 80 -10.88 -7.81 15.16
C GLU A 80 -12.28 -8.13 15.73
N GLY A 81 -13.34 -7.60 15.13
CA GLY A 81 -14.73 -7.87 15.52
C GLY A 81 -15.34 -6.82 16.44
N HIS A 82 -14.68 -5.68 16.67
CA HIS A 82 -15.27 -4.57 17.42
C HIS A 82 -16.34 -3.84 16.60
N SER A 83 -17.38 -3.32 17.27
CA SER A 83 -18.39 -2.50 16.60
C SER A 83 -17.77 -1.21 16.07
N TRP A 84 -18.29 -0.71 14.94
CA TRP A 84 -17.77 0.48 14.29
C TRP A 84 -17.67 1.68 15.25
N ALA A 85 -18.70 1.92 16.06
CA ALA A 85 -18.74 3.02 17.01
C ALA A 85 -17.70 2.88 18.13
N ALA A 86 -17.49 1.66 18.65
CA ALA A 86 -16.46 1.43 19.67
C ALA A 86 -15.04 1.59 19.09
N ALA A 87 -14.82 1.03 17.90
CA ALA A 87 -13.55 1.13 17.18
C ALA A 87 -13.18 2.59 16.84
N ASP A 88 -14.13 3.37 16.33
CA ASP A 88 -13.91 4.77 15.96
C ASP A 88 -13.63 5.65 17.20
N ASN A 89 -14.36 5.43 18.29
CA ASN A 89 -14.13 6.14 19.55
C ASN A 89 -12.74 5.84 20.14
N GLU A 90 -12.36 4.56 20.20
CA GLU A 90 -11.03 4.18 20.71
C GLU A 90 -9.91 4.73 19.81
N ALA A 91 -10.05 4.61 18.49
CA ALA A 91 -9.09 5.16 17.52
C ALA A 91 -8.92 6.68 17.69
N ALA A 92 -10.02 7.43 17.84
CA ALA A 92 -9.97 8.87 18.10
C ALA A 92 -9.24 9.20 19.41
N LEU A 93 -9.48 8.41 20.46
CA LEU A 93 -8.86 8.61 21.77
C LEU A 93 -7.36 8.25 21.79
N LEU A 94 -6.92 7.28 20.98
CA LEU A 94 -5.50 6.95 20.80
C LEU A 94 -4.77 8.06 20.05
N VAL A 95 -5.34 8.53 18.93
CA VAL A 95 -4.76 9.59 18.10
C VAL A 95 -4.68 10.91 18.87
N SER A 96 -5.74 11.29 19.60
CA SER A 96 -5.74 12.52 20.40
C SER A 96 -4.71 12.50 21.53
N GLU A 97 -4.49 11.35 22.19
CA GLU A 97 -3.43 11.22 23.20
C GLU A 97 -2.03 11.29 22.59
N ALA A 98 -1.84 10.70 21.41
CA ALA A 98 -0.57 10.79 20.69
C ALA A 98 -0.27 12.23 20.26
N LEU A 99 -1.24 12.93 19.65
CA LEU A 99 -1.12 14.35 19.28
C LEU A 99 -0.85 15.25 20.50
N LYS A 100 -1.52 14.99 21.62
CA LYS A 100 -1.26 15.71 22.88
C LYS A 100 0.17 15.48 23.38
N SER A 101 0.69 14.26 23.24
CA SER A 101 2.06 13.91 23.64
C SER A 101 3.12 14.57 22.75
N ILE A 102 2.83 14.76 21.45
CA ILE A 102 3.65 15.54 20.50
C ILE A 102 3.59 17.06 20.79
N GLY A 103 2.64 17.50 21.63
CA GLY A 103 2.40 18.91 21.90
C GLY A 103 1.71 19.63 20.73
N ALA A 104 0.93 18.91 19.92
CA ALA A 104 0.14 19.52 18.85
C ALA A 104 -1.01 20.35 19.46
N ILE A 105 -1.02 21.65 19.15
CA ILE A 105 -2.11 22.55 19.53
C ILE A 105 -3.05 22.65 18.33
N ARG A 106 -4.32 22.31 18.53
CA ARG A 106 -5.30 22.38 17.45
C ARG A 106 -5.56 23.85 17.12
N PRO A 107 -5.41 24.27 15.85
CA PRO A 107 -5.69 25.64 15.45
C PRO A 107 -7.15 25.97 15.75
N ARG A 108 -7.41 27.26 15.95
CA ARG A 108 -8.79 27.76 15.98
C ARG A 108 -9.47 27.45 14.66
N TRP A 109 -10.80 27.40 14.68
CA TRP A 109 -11.58 27.14 13.47
C TRP A 109 -11.22 28.11 12.34
N GLU A 110 -10.98 29.39 12.66
CA GLU A 110 -10.57 30.42 11.69
C GLU A 110 -9.17 30.15 11.11
N GLU A 111 -8.22 29.75 11.94
CA GLU A 111 -6.83 29.47 11.55
C GLU A 111 -6.71 28.22 10.67
N GLY A 112 -7.62 27.25 10.85
CA GLY A 112 -7.70 26.06 10.01
C GLY A 112 -8.34 26.31 8.64
N GLN A 113 -8.83 27.52 8.37
CA GLN A 113 -9.44 27.83 7.08
C GLN A 113 -8.38 28.02 6.01
N ARG A 114 -8.71 27.57 4.80
CA ARG A 114 -7.84 27.65 3.63
C ARG A 114 -7.44 29.07 3.25
N TYR A 115 -8.13 30.11 3.74
CA TYR A 115 -7.82 31.52 3.49
C TYR A 115 -6.84 32.11 4.52
N TYR A 116 -6.61 31.42 5.64
CA TYR A 116 -5.70 31.88 6.70
C TYR A 116 -4.25 31.45 6.44
N ALA A 117 -4.04 30.25 5.88
CA ALA A 117 -2.70 29.69 5.65
C ALA A 117 -1.99 30.20 4.38
N ASP A 118 -2.74 30.63 3.36
CA ASP A 118 -2.18 31.04 2.06
C ASP A 118 -2.26 32.57 1.93
N GLY A 119 -1.11 33.24 1.77
CA GLY A 119 -1.08 34.65 1.39
C GLY A 119 -1.73 34.86 0.03
N THR A 120 -2.61 35.86 -0.09
CA THR A 120 -3.32 36.18 -1.36
C THR A 120 -2.41 36.77 -2.44
N SER A 121 -1.17 37.14 -2.09
CA SER A 121 -0.25 37.85 -2.97
C SER A 121 0.53 36.95 -3.93
N ASN A 122 0.69 35.64 -3.63
CA ASN A 122 1.57 34.74 -4.37
C ASN A 122 0.87 33.44 -4.80
N CYS A 123 1.26 32.91 -5.96
CA CYS A 123 0.79 31.65 -6.51
C CYS A 123 1.16 30.47 -5.59
N ASN A 124 0.19 29.63 -5.24
CA ASN A 124 0.42 28.49 -4.34
C ASN A 124 1.25 27.34 -4.96
N TRP A 125 1.58 27.43 -6.27
CA TRP A 125 2.41 26.44 -6.95
C TRP A 125 3.82 26.95 -7.25
N CYS A 126 3.93 28.04 -8.01
CA CYS A 126 5.22 28.58 -8.44
C CYS A 126 5.76 29.69 -7.52
N HIS A 127 4.99 30.11 -6.51
CA HIS A 127 5.31 31.23 -5.62
C HIS A 127 5.50 32.60 -6.30
N GLY A 128 5.20 32.74 -7.59
CA GLY A 128 5.22 34.01 -8.29
C GLY A 128 4.08 34.95 -7.84
N PRO A 129 4.25 36.28 -7.96
CA PRO A 129 3.22 37.25 -7.60
C PRO A 129 1.96 37.05 -8.46
N ILE A 130 0.79 37.23 -7.85
CA ILE A 130 -0.51 37.17 -8.56
C ILE A 130 -0.94 38.62 -8.81
N GLU A 131 -1.12 38.99 -10.08
CA GLU A 131 -1.75 40.27 -10.42
C GLU A 131 -3.18 40.29 -9.92
N ALA A 132 -3.63 41.40 -9.34
CA ALA A 132 -4.88 41.56 -8.61
C ALA A 132 -6.11 40.99 -9.37
N GLY A 133 -6.35 39.70 -9.16
CA GLY A 133 -7.31 38.90 -9.89
C GLY A 133 -7.58 37.64 -9.07
N SER A 134 -8.86 37.36 -8.85
CA SER A 134 -9.39 36.50 -7.79
C SER A 134 -9.07 35.01 -7.95
N GLY A 135 -7.80 34.62 -7.80
CA GLY A 135 -7.34 33.24 -7.91
C GLY A 135 -6.13 32.96 -7.02
N ARG A 136 -5.93 31.68 -6.68
CA ARG A 136 -4.77 31.20 -5.87
C ARG A 136 -3.55 30.83 -6.70
N PHE A 137 -3.69 30.87 -8.02
CA PHE A 137 -2.68 30.44 -8.97
C PHE A 137 -2.52 31.52 -10.01
N CYS A 138 -1.29 31.80 -10.42
CA CYS A 138 -1.01 32.74 -11.49
C CYS A 138 -1.50 32.23 -12.86
N SER A 139 -1.72 30.92 -13.01
CA SER A 139 -2.18 30.32 -14.26
C SER A 139 -2.96 29.01 -14.04
N ARG A 140 -3.68 28.56 -15.07
CA ARG A 140 -4.42 27.28 -15.06
C ARG A 140 -3.48 26.08 -14.99
N GLU A 141 -2.29 26.21 -15.56
CA GLU A 141 -1.23 25.20 -15.54
C GLU A 141 -0.72 25.02 -14.11
N CYS A 142 -0.44 26.12 -13.39
CA CYS A 142 -0.04 26.08 -11.99
C CYS A 142 -1.10 25.39 -11.12
N ALA A 143 -2.39 25.69 -11.36
CA ALA A 143 -3.48 25.01 -10.67
C ALA A 143 -3.50 23.50 -10.95
N ARG A 144 -3.35 23.09 -12.22
CA ARG A 144 -3.31 21.67 -12.61
C ARG A 144 -2.10 20.95 -12.02
N SER A 145 -0.90 21.52 -12.16
CA SER A 145 0.33 20.92 -11.63
C SER A 145 0.30 20.74 -10.12
N MET A 146 -0.29 21.69 -9.38
CA MET A 146 -0.49 21.53 -7.95
C MET A 146 -1.45 20.38 -7.64
N LEU A 147 -2.60 20.30 -8.32
CA LEU A 147 -3.55 19.21 -8.13
C LEU A 147 -2.95 17.84 -8.44
N GLU A 148 -2.19 17.70 -9.52
CA GLU A 148 -1.50 16.45 -9.88
C GLU A 148 -0.41 16.08 -8.87
N SER A 149 0.39 17.05 -8.44
CA SER A 149 1.44 16.85 -7.44
C SER A 149 0.88 16.44 -6.07
N MET A 150 -0.19 17.11 -5.62
CA MET A 150 -0.91 16.76 -4.40
C MET A 150 -1.51 15.37 -4.51
N ALA A 151 -2.24 15.07 -5.59
CA ALA A 151 -2.90 13.78 -5.76
C ALA A 151 -1.91 12.59 -5.70
N GLY A 152 -0.72 12.75 -6.31
CA GLY A 152 0.30 11.70 -6.32
C GLY A 152 1.00 11.47 -4.97
N ARG A 153 1.40 12.55 -4.29
CA ARG A 153 2.12 12.46 -3.00
C ARG A 153 1.19 12.11 -1.85
N ASP A 154 0.05 12.81 -1.76
CA ASP A 154 -0.92 12.61 -0.68
C ASP A 154 -1.38 11.16 -0.61
N LYS A 155 -1.61 10.51 -1.75
CA LYS A 155 -2.04 9.11 -1.75
C LYS A 155 -0.99 8.20 -1.14
N ARG A 156 0.29 8.33 -1.53
CA ARG A 156 1.36 7.48 -1.01
C ARG A 156 1.58 7.71 0.48
N ASP A 157 1.63 8.96 0.90
CA ASP A 157 1.91 9.31 2.29
C ASP A 157 0.74 8.89 3.19
N ARG A 158 -0.51 9.07 2.73
CA ARG A 158 -1.70 8.53 3.39
C ARG A 158 -1.69 7.00 3.45
N ASP A 159 -1.35 6.31 2.36
CA ASP A 159 -1.29 4.84 2.35
C ASP A 159 -0.21 4.31 3.33
N VAL A 160 0.93 5.00 3.45
CA VAL A 160 2.00 4.67 4.39
C VAL A 160 1.54 4.88 5.83
N ALA A 161 1.02 6.06 6.17
CA ALA A 161 0.53 6.35 7.52
C ALA A 161 -0.65 5.43 7.91
N TRP A 162 -1.57 5.17 6.97
CA TRP A 162 -2.69 4.25 7.16
C TRP A 162 -2.19 2.84 7.47
N ARG A 163 -1.28 2.32 6.65
CA ARG A 163 -0.72 0.97 6.83
C ARG A 163 0.08 0.88 8.12
N ALA A 164 0.87 1.88 8.47
CA ALA A 164 1.61 1.93 9.72
C ALA A 164 0.67 1.85 10.93
N ALA A 165 -0.35 2.70 10.99
CA ALA A 165 -1.35 2.70 12.06
C ALA A 165 -2.14 1.38 12.14
N TRP A 166 -2.57 0.84 11.00
CA TRP A 166 -3.23 -0.47 10.92
C TRP A 166 -2.32 -1.61 11.42
N MET A 167 -1.02 -1.55 11.12
CA MET A 167 -0.06 -2.56 11.56
C MET A 167 0.20 -2.52 13.07
N LEU A 168 0.05 -1.38 13.76
CA LEU A 168 0.22 -1.31 15.22
C LEU A 168 -0.72 -2.27 15.94
N ILE A 169 -2.01 -2.22 15.59
CA ILE A 169 -3.05 -3.05 16.19
C ILE A 169 -2.82 -4.53 15.86
N ASN A 170 -2.68 -4.86 14.57
CA ASN A 170 -2.45 -6.24 14.15
C ASN A 170 -1.17 -6.85 14.71
N ARG A 171 -0.11 -6.06 14.86
CA ARG A 171 1.16 -6.53 15.43
C ARG A 171 1.01 -6.89 16.91
N THR A 172 0.29 -6.08 17.69
CA THR A 172 0.10 -6.36 19.13
C THR A 172 -0.68 -7.64 19.42
N ASN A 173 -1.54 -8.07 18.49
CA ASN A 173 -2.35 -9.27 18.65
C ASN A 173 -1.68 -10.55 18.15
N LYS A 174 -0.59 -10.44 17.37
CA LYS A 174 0.19 -11.62 16.97
C LYS A 174 0.89 -12.25 18.17
N PRO A 175 1.07 -13.59 18.20
CA PRO A 175 1.85 -14.23 19.25
C PRO A 175 3.30 -13.70 19.23
N LYS A 176 3.90 -13.59 20.42
CA LYS A 176 5.32 -13.26 20.55
C LYS A 176 6.15 -14.46 20.10
N VAL A 177 7.19 -14.21 19.31
CA VAL A 177 8.15 -15.20 18.83
C VAL A 177 9.52 -14.85 19.41
N THR A 178 10.33 -15.86 19.71
CA THR A 178 11.72 -15.69 20.14
C THR A 178 12.61 -15.38 18.93
N CYS A 179 13.41 -14.31 19.02
CA CYS A 179 14.40 -13.99 17.99
C CYS A 179 15.52 -15.03 17.99
N GLU A 180 15.84 -15.63 16.85
CA GLU A 180 16.91 -16.64 16.75
C GLU A 180 18.32 -16.06 16.97
N ALA A 181 18.51 -14.75 16.76
CA ALA A 181 19.82 -14.11 16.91
C ALA A 181 20.12 -13.71 18.36
N CYS A 182 19.17 -13.08 19.04
CA CYS A 182 19.37 -12.48 20.36
C CYS A 182 18.47 -13.06 21.47
N GLY A 183 17.55 -13.97 21.13
CA GLY A 183 16.64 -14.60 22.09
C GLY A 183 15.46 -13.74 22.57
N SER A 184 15.39 -12.46 22.21
CA SER A 184 14.32 -11.58 22.70
C SER A 184 12.95 -11.92 22.11
N MET A 185 11.89 -11.78 22.93
CA MET A 185 10.50 -12.00 22.52
C MET A 185 9.98 -10.77 21.77
N PHE A 186 9.48 -10.95 20.55
CA PHE A 186 8.95 -9.85 19.73
C PHE A 186 7.71 -10.26 18.93
N HIS A 187 6.94 -9.26 18.49
CA HIS A 187 5.80 -9.48 17.60
C HIS A 187 6.23 -9.37 16.13
N PRO A 188 6.07 -10.43 15.31
CA PRO A 188 6.51 -10.42 13.91
C PRO A 188 5.67 -9.47 13.05
N HIS A 189 6.31 -8.84 12.07
CA HIS A 189 5.66 -7.87 11.19
C HIS A 189 4.63 -8.54 10.25
N TYR A 190 4.96 -9.69 9.68
CA TYR A 190 4.09 -10.46 8.77
C TYR A 190 3.49 -11.68 9.47
N ALA A 191 2.52 -12.35 8.84
CA ALA A 191 1.89 -13.55 9.39
C ALA A 191 2.84 -14.76 9.34
N SER A 192 3.70 -14.81 8.32
CA SER A 192 4.86 -15.71 8.33
C SER A 192 5.73 -15.38 9.55
N ALA A 193 6.01 -16.38 10.37
CA ALA A 193 6.83 -16.24 11.57
C ALA A 193 8.18 -15.61 11.21
N GLY A 194 8.32 -14.30 11.43
CA GLY A 194 9.60 -13.63 11.31
C GLY A 194 10.56 -14.27 12.29
N ARG A 195 11.75 -14.67 11.84
CA ARG A 195 12.77 -15.34 12.66
C ARG A 195 13.59 -14.35 13.51
N PHE A 196 13.57 -13.07 13.14
CA PHE A 196 14.42 -12.03 13.72
C PHE A 196 13.64 -10.78 14.10
N CYS A 197 14.01 -10.15 15.21
CA CYS A 197 13.32 -8.97 15.74
C CYS A 197 13.69 -7.66 15.06
N SER A 198 14.84 -7.60 14.40
CA SER A 198 15.37 -6.41 13.71
C SER A 198 16.21 -6.79 12.49
N SER A 199 16.45 -5.83 11.59
CA SER A 199 17.39 -5.99 10.47
C SER A 199 18.79 -6.32 10.95
N ALA A 200 19.26 -5.70 12.04
CA ALA A 200 20.56 -6.01 12.64
C ALA A 200 20.68 -7.47 13.10
N CYS A 201 19.63 -8.03 13.72
CA CYS A 201 19.60 -9.45 14.09
C CYS A 201 19.56 -10.37 12.86
N TYR A 202 18.80 -9.98 11.83
CA TYR A 202 18.79 -10.69 10.56
C TYR A 202 20.18 -10.70 9.92
N ASP A 203 20.87 -9.56 9.88
CA ASP A 203 22.20 -9.42 9.29
C ASP A 203 23.28 -10.14 10.10
N ALA A 204 23.16 -10.17 11.43
CA ALA A 204 24.07 -10.91 12.30
C ALA A 204 24.05 -12.42 11.99
N VAL A 205 22.86 -12.99 11.79
CA VAL A 205 22.71 -14.43 11.48
C VAL A 205 22.95 -14.73 10.00
N ASN A 206 22.51 -13.85 9.09
CA ASN A 206 22.72 -13.99 7.66
C ASN A 206 24.07 -13.39 7.19
N THR A 207 25.03 -13.20 8.10
CA THR A 207 26.37 -12.77 7.72
C THR A 207 26.96 -13.79 6.76
N ILE A 208 27.07 -13.39 5.50
CA ILE A 208 27.60 -14.23 4.43
C ILE A 208 29.05 -14.56 4.78
N LYS A 209 29.32 -15.86 5.00
CA LYS A 209 30.65 -16.37 5.30
C LYS A 209 31.63 -15.99 4.19
N PRO A 210 32.88 -15.63 4.53
CA PRO A 210 33.91 -15.39 3.52
C PRO A 210 34.08 -16.64 2.64
N ARG A 211 34.32 -16.43 1.36
CA ARG A 211 34.53 -17.48 0.34
C ARG A 211 35.83 -17.25 -0.38
N THR A 212 36.41 -18.32 -0.90
CA THR A 212 37.57 -18.26 -1.79
C THR A 212 37.11 -17.96 -3.22
N CYS A 213 37.79 -17.05 -3.90
CA CYS A 213 37.49 -16.73 -5.29
C CYS A 213 37.95 -17.87 -6.21
N THR A 214 37.08 -18.34 -7.10
CA THR A 214 37.42 -19.44 -8.04
C THR A 214 38.42 -19.07 -9.14
N VAL A 215 38.78 -17.78 -9.26
CA VAL A 215 39.72 -17.29 -10.28
C VAL A 215 41.09 -16.99 -9.68
N CYS A 216 41.17 -16.16 -8.63
CA CYS A 216 42.43 -15.78 -8.00
C CYS A 216 42.77 -16.57 -6.73
N GLY A 217 41.80 -17.22 -6.09
CA GLY A 217 41.99 -17.96 -4.83
C GLY A 217 41.76 -17.14 -3.55
N ASP A 218 41.78 -15.80 -3.63
CA ASP A 218 41.68 -14.93 -2.46
C ASP A 218 40.36 -15.08 -1.68
N SER A 219 40.44 -14.97 -0.35
CA SER A 219 39.26 -14.91 0.52
C SER A 219 38.57 -13.55 0.41
N PHE A 220 37.27 -13.53 0.13
CA PHE A 220 36.47 -12.31 0.06
C PHE A 220 35.09 -12.49 0.71
N LYS A 221 34.45 -11.39 1.12
CA LYS A 221 33.08 -11.38 1.64
C LYS A 221 32.09 -11.08 0.50
N PRO A 222 31.27 -12.05 0.05
CA PRO A 222 30.33 -11.82 -1.04
C PRO A 222 29.21 -10.86 -0.62
N LYS A 223 28.68 -10.08 -1.59
CA LYS A 223 27.45 -9.29 -1.40
C LYS A 223 26.19 -10.17 -1.35
N TYR A 224 26.22 -11.32 -2.01
CA TYR A 224 25.10 -12.27 -2.12
C TYR A 224 25.58 -13.70 -1.87
N SER A 225 24.70 -14.58 -1.36
CA SER A 225 25.03 -15.97 -1.01
C SER A 225 25.48 -16.83 -2.21
N ASN A 226 25.28 -16.38 -3.44
CA ASN A 226 25.73 -17.03 -4.67
C ASN A 226 26.96 -16.35 -5.32
N GLY A 227 27.60 -15.37 -4.66
CA GLY A 227 28.81 -14.75 -5.16
C GLY A 227 29.99 -15.72 -5.18
N VAL A 228 30.66 -15.84 -6.33
CA VAL A 228 31.77 -16.78 -6.60
C VAL A 228 33.11 -16.06 -6.81
N CYS A 229 33.09 -14.77 -7.14
CA CYS A 229 34.27 -13.99 -7.49
C CYS A 229 34.40 -12.73 -6.63
N CYS A 230 35.64 -12.37 -6.28
CA CYS A 230 35.95 -11.21 -5.43
C CYS A 230 35.75 -9.86 -6.14
N SER A 231 35.95 -9.82 -7.47
CA SER A 231 35.95 -8.59 -8.26
C SER A 231 35.22 -8.76 -9.60
N ARG A 232 34.88 -7.64 -10.25
CA ARG A 232 34.30 -7.63 -11.61
C ARG A 232 35.23 -8.27 -12.65
N VAL A 233 36.55 -8.10 -12.48
CA VAL A 233 37.56 -8.69 -13.36
C VAL A 233 37.56 -10.21 -13.24
N CYS A 234 37.62 -10.74 -12.01
CA CYS A 234 37.52 -12.19 -11.79
C CYS A 234 36.18 -12.75 -12.29
N ALA A 235 35.07 -12.03 -12.09
CA ALA A 235 33.77 -12.43 -12.62
C ALA A 235 33.76 -12.52 -14.15
N ALA A 236 34.42 -11.58 -14.85
CA ALA A 236 34.54 -11.63 -16.31
C ALA A 236 35.37 -12.83 -16.78
N VAL A 237 36.49 -13.14 -16.12
CA VAL A 237 37.32 -14.32 -16.42
C VAL A 237 36.56 -15.61 -16.17
N ALA A 238 35.86 -15.73 -15.04
CA ALA A 238 35.01 -16.89 -14.74
C ALA A 238 33.91 -17.06 -15.79
N ALA A 239 33.27 -15.97 -16.22
CA ALA A 239 32.26 -15.99 -17.27
C ALA A 239 32.83 -16.43 -18.63
N GLN A 240 34.04 -16.00 -18.99
CA GLN A 240 34.73 -16.45 -20.20
C GLN A 240 35.04 -17.96 -20.14
N ARG A 241 35.59 -18.45 -19.02
CA ARG A 241 35.85 -19.89 -18.80
C ARG A 241 34.56 -20.71 -18.91
N ALA A 242 33.48 -20.26 -18.28
CA ALA A 242 32.18 -20.93 -18.35
C ALA A 242 31.59 -20.94 -19.77
N ARG A 243 31.73 -19.84 -20.53
CA ARG A 243 31.30 -19.78 -21.95
C ARG A 243 32.11 -20.74 -22.82
N LYS A 244 33.43 -20.82 -22.61
CA LYS A 244 34.31 -21.74 -23.33
C LYS A 244 33.93 -23.20 -23.04
N ALA A 245 33.83 -23.58 -21.77
CA ALA A 245 33.43 -24.93 -21.36
C ALA A 245 32.03 -25.32 -21.88
N ARG A 246 31.07 -24.37 -21.86
CA ARG A 246 29.75 -24.59 -22.45
C ARG A 246 29.82 -24.83 -23.96
N LYS A 247 30.64 -24.05 -24.68
CA LYS A 247 30.83 -24.21 -26.13
C LYS A 247 31.46 -25.57 -26.46
N GLU A 248 32.46 -25.99 -25.69
CA GLU A 248 33.10 -27.31 -25.84
C GLU A 248 32.11 -28.45 -25.59
N ARG A 249 31.29 -28.37 -24.53
CA ARG A 249 30.24 -29.35 -24.27
C ARG A 249 29.22 -29.43 -25.41
N LEU A 250 28.77 -28.28 -25.90
CA LEU A 250 27.79 -28.21 -26.99
C LEU A 250 28.38 -28.68 -28.34
N ALA A 251 29.69 -28.57 -28.54
CA ALA A 251 30.34 -29.03 -29.76
C ALA A 251 30.32 -30.56 -29.90
N VAL A 252 30.23 -31.30 -28.79
CA VAL A 252 30.16 -32.78 -28.77
C VAL A 252 28.71 -33.27 -28.86
N GLU A 253 27.73 -32.45 -28.45
CA GLU A 253 26.32 -32.83 -28.44
C GLU A 253 25.75 -32.77 -29.87
N THR A 254 25.17 -33.87 -30.35
CA THR A 254 24.35 -33.89 -31.57
C THR A 254 22.87 -33.92 -31.19
N ARG A 255 22.05 -33.16 -31.90
CA ARG A 255 20.59 -33.11 -31.71
C ARG A 255 19.87 -33.24 -33.04
N VAL A 256 18.69 -33.85 -33.02
CA VAL A 256 17.78 -33.88 -34.17
C VAL A 256 17.01 -32.56 -34.23
N CYS A 257 16.92 -31.95 -35.40
CA CYS A 257 16.12 -30.74 -35.63
C CYS A 257 14.62 -31.06 -35.57
N ASP A 258 13.87 -30.37 -34.70
CA ASP A 258 12.41 -30.56 -34.53
C ASP A 258 11.58 -30.25 -35.81
N GLU A 259 12.14 -29.53 -36.78
CA GLU A 259 11.42 -29.12 -38.00
C GLU A 259 11.75 -29.96 -39.24
N CYS A 260 13.01 -30.36 -39.41
CA CYS A 260 13.47 -31.07 -40.61
C CYS A 260 14.05 -32.46 -40.33
N GLY A 261 14.18 -32.87 -39.06
CA GLY A 261 14.69 -34.19 -38.66
C GLY A 261 16.18 -34.40 -38.87
N THR A 262 16.94 -33.38 -39.29
CA THR A 262 18.37 -33.50 -39.54
C THR A 262 19.18 -33.34 -38.26
N ASP A 263 20.21 -34.16 -38.07
CA ASP A 263 21.16 -34.02 -36.97
C ASP A 263 22.00 -32.75 -37.14
N PHE A 264 22.21 -32.03 -36.04
CA PHE A 264 23.02 -30.81 -36.00
C PHE A 264 23.71 -30.62 -34.66
N THR A 265 24.78 -29.81 -34.66
CA THR A 265 25.49 -29.39 -33.45
C THR A 265 24.89 -28.08 -32.91
N PRO A 266 24.31 -28.08 -31.70
CA PRO A 266 23.60 -26.91 -31.18
C PRO A 266 24.56 -25.78 -30.78
N GLN A 267 24.27 -24.55 -31.19
CA GLN A 267 25.05 -23.37 -30.75
C GLN A 267 24.71 -22.91 -29.32
N SER A 268 23.55 -23.32 -28.80
CA SER A 268 23.11 -23.01 -27.45
C SER A 268 22.40 -24.22 -26.83
N GLN A 269 22.37 -24.29 -25.49
CA GLN A 269 21.70 -25.39 -24.78
C GLN A 269 20.19 -25.48 -25.08
N ASN A 270 19.58 -24.39 -25.54
CA ASN A 270 18.16 -24.31 -25.88
C ASN A 270 17.92 -24.33 -27.40
N SER A 271 18.95 -24.57 -28.21
CA SER A 271 18.78 -24.68 -29.67
C SER A 271 18.02 -25.97 -30.01
N ARG A 272 16.86 -25.81 -30.65
CA ARG A 272 15.97 -26.90 -31.11
C ARG A 272 15.99 -27.12 -32.63
N TYR A 273 16.63 -26.21 -33.35
CA TYR A 273 16.63 -26.16 -34.81
C TYR A 273 18.04 -26.07 -35.35
N CYS A 274 18.29 -26.71 -36.50
CA CYS A 274 19.60 -26.75 -37.15
C CYS A 274 20.08 -25.40 -37.71
N GLY A 275 19.18 -24.44 -37.91
CA GLY A 275 19.52 -23.10 -38.38
C GLY A 275 18.34 -22.14 -38.40
N ASP A 276 18.59 -20.91 -38.86
CA ASP A 276 17.61 -19.82 -38.83
C ASP A 276 16.38 -20.10 -39.69
N GLN A 277 16.52 -20.80 -40.81
CA GLN A 277 15.39 -21.17 -41.67
C GLN A 277 14.39 -22.08 -40.95
N CYS A 278 14.88 -23.13 -40.28
CA CYS A 278 14.04 -24.04 -39.50
C CYS A 278 13.41 -23.31 -38.30
N SER A 279 14.17 -22.45 -37.61
CA SER A 279 13.61 -21.62 -36.54
C SER A 279 12.49 -20.68 -37.03
N ALA A 280 12.67 -20.05 -38.19
CA ALA A 280 11.67 -19.17 -38.78
C ALA A 280 10.41 -19.94 -39.20
N ARG A 281 10.57 -21.15 -39.77
CA ARG A 281 9.45 -22.05 -40.10
C ARG A 281 8.67 -22.47 -38.86
N ALA A 282 9.37 -22.91 -37.80
CA ALA A 282 8.75 -23.25 -36.52
C ALA A 282 7.98 -22.07 -35.92
N ARG A 283 8.59 -20.88 -35.91
CA ARG A 283 7.96 -19.64 -35.41
C ARG A 283 6.71 -19.29 -36.21
N SER A 284 6.77 -19.42 -37.54
CA SER A 284 5.63 -19.18 -38.43
C SER A 284 4.51 -20.20 -38.22
N ARG A 285 4.86 -21.47 -37.95
CA ARG A 285 3.91 -22.53 -37.58
C ARG A 285 3.25 -22.24 -36.24
N ALA A 286 4.02 -21.92 -35.20
CA ALA A 286 3.51 -21.58 -33.88
C ALA A 286 2.61 -20.33 -33.92
N TYR A 287 2.98 -19.31 -34.69
CA TYR A 287 2.16 -18.12 -34.90
C TYR A 287 0.82 -18.46 -35.57
N ARG A 288 0.83 -19.25 -36.65
CA ARG A 288 -0.39 -19.72 -37.32
C ARG A 288 -1.26 -20.56 -36.39
N ASN A 289 -0.68 -21.46 -35.60
CA ASN A 289 -1.40 -22.26 -34.62
C ASN A 289 -2.02 -21.39 -33.52
N ARG A 290 -1.30 -20.40 -33.01
CA ARG A 290 -1.84 -19.43 -32.04
C ARG A 290 -2.99 -18.63 -32.64
N LYS A 291 -2.86 -18.15 -33.89
CA LYS A 291 -3.92 -17.42 -34.59
C LYS A 291 -5.14 -18.32 -34.83
N LYS A 292 -4.93 -19.58 -35.21
CA LYS A 292 -5.99 -20.57 -35.39
C LYS A 292 -6.71 -20.88 -34.07
N ALA A 293 -5.97 -21.05 -32.98
CA ALA A 293 -6.54 -21.26 -31.65
C ALA A 293 -7.33 -20.05 -31.16
N LEU A 294 -6.87 -18.83 -31.46
CA LEU A 294 -7.61 -17.59 -31.16
C LEU A 294 -8.87 -17.43 -32.03
N SER A 295 -8.87 -17.97 -33.25
CA SER A 295 -10.06 -17.97 -34.14
C SER A 295 -11.02 -19.13 -33.88
N ASP A 296 -10.62 -20.11 -33.07
CA ASP A 296 -11.47 -21.24 -32.72
C ASP A 296 -12.56 -20.77 -31.76
N SER A 297 -13.80 -20.74 -32.24
CA SER A 297 -14.97 -20.28 -31.47
C SER A 297 -15.26 -21.15 -30.25
N THR A 298 -14.66 -22.33 -30.14
CA THR A 298 -14.80 -23.20 -28.95
C THR A 298 -13.87 -22.80 -27.81
N ILE A 299 -12.80 -22.04 -28.08
CA ILE A 299 -11.88 -21.54 -27.05
C ILE A 299 -12.38 -20.17 -26.60
N VAL A 300 -13.10 -20.14 -25.47
CA VAL A 300 -13.46 -18.89 -24.79
C VAL A 300 -12.18 -18.24 -24.27
N CYS A 301 -11.59 -17.37 -25.08
CA CYS A 301 -10.55 -16.48 -24.61
C CYS A 301 -11.23 -15.44 -23.71
N LEU A 302 -11.04 -15.58 -22.39
CA LEU A 302 -11.44 -14.51 -21.47
C LEU A 302 -10.78 -13.21 -21.96
N PRO A 303 -11.56 -12.14 -22.19
CA PRO A 303 -11.00 -10.89 -22.65
C PRO A 303 -9.91 -10.48 -21.67
N VAL A 304 -8.73 -10.14 -22.19
CA VAL A 304 -7.72 -9.46 -21.37
C VAL A 304 -8.44 -8.22 -20.83
N PRO A 305 -8.52 -8.04 -19.50
CA PRO A 305 -9.24 -6.91 -18.95
C PRO A 305 -8.70 -5.65 -19.61
N ASP A 306 -9.61 -4.88 -20.19
CA ASP A 306 -9.27 -3.65 -20.89
C ASP A 306 -8.43 -2.79 -19.92
N PRO A 307 -7.22 -2.36 -20.30
CA PRO A 307 -6.39 -1.55 -19.41
C PRO A 307 -7.04 -0.20 -19.08
N ARG A 308 -8.12 0.17 -19.78
CA ARG A 308 -8.96 1.30 -19.42
C ARG A 308 -9.57 1.05 -18.03
N PRO A 309 -9.34 1.94 -17.05
CA PRO A 309 -9.98 1.82 -15.75
C PRO A 309 -11.50 1.78 -15.93
N LEU A 310 -12.18 0.86 -15.25
CA LEU A 310 -13.64 0.82 -15.16
C LEU A 310 -14.13 2.19 -14.70
N THR A 311 -14.61 2.99 -15.63
CA THR A 311 -15.30 4.24 -15.31
C THR A 311 -16.76 3.91 -15.02
N PRO A 312 -17.45 4.70 -14.18
CA PRO A 312 -18.88 4.51 -13.91
C PRO A 312 -19.70 4.40 -15.21
N ALA A 313 -19.41 5.25 -16.21
CA ALA A 313 -20.07 5.21 -17.50
C ALA A 313 -19.90 3.89 -18.27
N ILE A 314 -18.74 3.23 -18.17
CA ILE A 314 -18.52 1.91 -18.80
C ILE A 314 -19.28 0.82 -18.02
N PHE A 315 -19.30 0.91 -16.69
CA PHE A 315 -20.01 -0.05 -15.84
C PHE A 315 -21.54 0.03 -16.02
N ASP A 316 -22.08 1.25 -16.03
CA ASP A 316 -23.51 1.50 -16.22
C ASP A 316 -23.95 1.04 -17.63
N GLY A 317 -23.14 1.31 -18.66
CA GLY A 317 -23.41 0.83 -20.02
C GLY A 317 -23.36 -0.70 -20.18
N MET A 318 -22.61 -1.42 -19.33
CA MET A 318 -22.62 -2.89 -19.33
C MET A 318 -23.90 -3.47 -18.70
N LEU A 319 -24.55 -2.74 -17.78
CA LEU A 319 -25.81 -3.13 -17.17
C LEU A 319 -27.02 -2.81 -18.06
N GLU A 320 -26.97 -1.74 -18.83
CA GLU A 320 -28.03 -1.38 -19.77
C GLU A 320 -28.09 -2.30 -21.01
N ALA A 321 -26.99 -3.00 -21.31
CA ALA A 321 -26.88 -3.89 -22.46
C ALA A 321 -27.18 -5.38 -22.17
N ALA A 322 -27.49 -5.72 -20.92
CA ALA A 322 -27.81 -7.09 -20.45
C ALA A 322 -29.32 -7.25 -20.22
#